data_AF-A0A7S3KEA0-F1
#
_entry.id   AF-A0A7S3KEA0-F1
#
_cell.length_a   1.000
_cell.length_b   1.000
_cell.length_c   1.000
_cell.angle_alpha   90.00
_cell.angle_beta   90.00
_cell.angle_gamma   90.00
#
_symmetry.space_group_name_H-M   'P 1'
#
loop_
_entity.id
_entity.type
_entity.pdbx_description
1 polymer ?
#
loop_
_entity_poly.entity_id
_entity_poly.type
_entity_poly.pdbx_seq_one_letter_code
_entity_poly.pdbx_strand_id
1 'polypeptide(L)'
;MWSQVEIAPPKLNIKGSGYIYFQDTTKYIFKKLSKIMIGSEITGFFSYLQEFLQFIENPPKIRFRETVESLLDIIKASLLFQIKETGNLLKKDSPYSMDEKWNKVYFIEVNKTAKLNAVYLTSKIFYDQIQELDVSDGLYFSLMRLC
;
A
#
# COMPACT_ATOMS: atom_id res chain seq x y z
N MET A 1 2.95 34.02 29.05
CA MET A 1 4.01 33.13 28.56
C MET A 1 3.40 31.74 28.45
N TRP A 2 3.23 31.21 27.24
CA TRP A 2 2.79 29.83 27.05
C TRP A 2 4.05 28.96 27.08
N SER A 3 4.20 28.15 28.13
CA SER A 3 5.28 27.16 28.21
C SER A 3 5.11 26.18 27.04
N GLN A 4 6.14 26.04 26.22
CA GLN A 4 6.21 25.00 25.21
C GLN A 4 6.14 23.65 25.91
N VAL A 5 5.00 22.97 25.82
CA VAL A 5 4.90 21.57 26.20
C VAL A 5 5.62 20.79 25.10
N GLU A 6 6.87 20.40 25.35
CA GLU A 6 7.55 19.41 24.53
C GLU A 6 6.83 18.08 24.68
N ILE A 7 5.87 17.80 23.79
CA ILE A 7 5.33 16.47 23.61
C ILE A 7 6.42 15.66 22.89
N ALA A 8 7.28 15.00 23.66
CA ALA A 8 8.23 14.06 23.08
C ALA A 8 7.44 13.01 22.28
N PRO A 9 7.73 12.80 20.99
CA PRO A 9 7.03 11.79 20.20
C PRO A 9 7.21 10.42 20.88
N PRO A 10 6.15 9.61 21.02
CA PRO A 10 6.25 8.34 21.69
C PRO A 10 7.33 7.50 21.01
N LYS A 11 8.29 7.00 21.80
CA LYS A 11 9.29 6.05 21.31
C LYS A 11 8.57 4.76 20.92
N LEU A 12 8.28 4.64 19.63
CA LEU A 12 7.74 3.43 19.00
C LEU A 12 8.73 2.29 19.22
N ASN A 13 8.47 1.49 20.25
CA ASN A 13 9.27 0.32 20.59
C ASN A 13 8.81 -0.86 19.71
N ILE A 14 9.02 -0.74 18.40
CA ILE A 14 8.71 -1.81 17.44
C ILE A 14 9.75 -2.91 17.64
N LYS A 15 9.42 -3.91 18.47
CA LYS A 15 10.25 -5.10 18.70
C LYS A 15 10.17 -6.04 17.49
N GLY A 16 10.93 -5.69 16.46
CA GLY A 16 11.21 -6.52 15.29
C GLY A 16 11.95 -5.70 14.26
N SER A 17 12.92 -6.30 13.56
CA SER A 17 13.54 -5.65 12.41
C SER A 17 12.44 -5.27 11.42
N GLY A 18 12.29 -3.99 11.07
CA GLY A 18 11.17 -3.48 10.25
C GLY A 18 10.97 -4.26 8.94
N TYR A 19 12.02 -4.91 8.45
CA TYR A 19 12.01 -5.80 7.30
C TYR A 19 11.17 -7.07 7.47
N ILE A 20 11.11 -7.65 8.68
CA ILE A 20 10.30 -8.85 8.96
C ILE A 20 8.80 -8.52 8.81
N TYR A 21 8.38 -7.36 9.32
CA TYR A 21 6.99 -6.90 9.19
C TYR A 21 6.58 -6.62 7.75
N PHE A 22 7.51 -6.13 6.92
CA PHE A 22 7.25 -5.94 5.50
C PHE A 22 7.04 -7.27 4.78
N GLN A 23 7.84 -8.28 5.07
CA GLN A 23 7.66 -9.62 4.50
C GLN A 23 6.31 -10.22 4.88
N ASP A 24 5.94 -10.15 6.17
CA ASP A 24 4.66 -10.69 6.65
C ASP A 24 3.46 -9.95 6.04
N THR A 25 3.58 -8.63 5.87
CA THR A 25 2.57 -7.82 5.18
C THR A 25 2.40 -8.28 3.73
N THR A 26 3.50 -8.47 2.99
CA THR A 26 3.42 -8.94 1.61
C THR A 26 2.87 -10.37 1.54
N LYS A 27 3.31 -11.29 2.39
CA LYS A 27 2.71 -12.64 2.48
C LYS A 27 1.20 -12.57 2.73
N TYR A 28 0.75 -11.67 3.59
CA TYR A 28 -0.66 -11.46 3.86
C TYR A 28 -1.43 -10.92 2.64
N ILE A 29 -0.85 -9.98 1.89
CA ILE A 29 -1.40 -9.50 0.60
C ILE A 29 -1.59 -10.68 -0.35
N PHE A 30 -0.58 -11.53 -0.54
CA PHE A 30 -0.68 -12.69 -1.43
C PHE A 30 -1.68 -13.73 -0.93
N LYS A 31 -1.80 -13.93 0.39
CA LYS A 31 -2.84 -14.78 0.99
C LYS A 31 -4.25 -14.21 0.77
N LYS A 32 -4.41 -12.90 0.69
CA LYS A 32 -5.68 -12.25 0.34
C LYS A 32 -5.96 -12.43 -1.15
N LEU A 33 -4.98 -12.19 -2.02
CA LEU A 33 -5.12 -12.43 -3.46
C LEU A 33 -5.52 -13.87 -3.79
N SER A 34 -4.96 -14.87 -3.11
CA SER A 34 -5.34 -16.26 -3.34
C SER A 34 -6.82 -16.53 -3.04
N LYS A 35 -7.43 -15.78 -2.11
CA LYS A 35 -8.87 -15.85 -1.85
C LYS A 35 -9.70 -15.21 -2.98
N ILE A 36 -9.24 -14.08 -3.52
CA ILE A 36 -9.90 -13.44 -4.68
C ILE A 36 -9.85 -14.34 -5.90
N MET A 37 -8.71 -15.01 -6.14
CA MET A 37 -8.55 -15.93 -7.28
C MET A 37 -9.51 -17.13 -7.24
N ILE A 38 -10.05 -17.49 -6.07
CA ILE A 38 -11.08 -18.53 -5.92
C ILE A 38 -12.50 -17.94 -5.80
N GLY A 39 -12.68 -16.66 -6.13
CA GLY A 39 -13.98 -15.97 -6.14
C GLY A 39 -14.45 -15.47 -4.78
N SER A 40 -13.60 -15.44 -3.76
CA SER A 40 -13.98 -14.87 -2.45
C SER A 40 -13.91 -13.35 -2.46
N GLU A 41 -14.90 -12.72 -1.83
CA GLU A 41 -14.85 -11.28 -1.60
C GLU A 41 -13.96 -10.89 -0.42
N ILE A 42 -13.33 -9.71 -0.53
CA ILE A 42 -12.49 -9.12 0.51
C ILE A 42 -12.98 -7.72 0.82
N THR A 43 -13.16 -7.45 2.11
CA THR A 43 -13.56 -6.16 2.67
C THR A 43 -12.44 -5.53 3.52
N GLY A 44 -12.64 -4.27 3.93
CA GLY A 44 -11.71 -3.53 4.77
C GLY A 44 -10.48 -3.01 4.01
N PHE A 45 -9.35 -2.84 4.71
CA PHE A 45 -8.14 -2.20 4.16
C PHE A 45 -7.58 -2.84 2.88
N PHE A 46 -7.86 -4.12 2.62
CA PHE A 46 -7.36 -4.83 1.43
C PHE A 46 -8.42 -4.97 0.32
N SER A 47 -9.54 -4.27 0.41
CA SER A 47 -10.61 -4.30 -0.61
C SER A 47 -10.12 -3.86 -2.00
N TYR A 48 -9.10 -3.00 -2.07
CA TYR A 48 -8.48 -2.58 -3.33
C TYR A 48 -7.92 -3.75 -4.16
N LEU A 49 -7.62 -4.89 -3.52
CA LEU A 49 -7.13 -6.08 -4.22
C LEU A 49 -8.21 -6.72 -5.11
N GLN A 50 -9.49 -6.41 -4.92
CA GLN A 50 -10.59 -6.90 -5.76
C GLN A 50 -10.42 -6.47 -7.22
N GLU A 51 -9.81 -5.31 -7.44
CA GLU A 51 -9.52 -4.77 -8.77
C GLU A 51 -8.33 -5.48 -9.44
N PHE A 52 -7.62 -6.38 -8.74
CA PHE A 52 -6.36 -6.96 -9.23
C PHE A 52 -6.51 -7.81 -10.49
N LEU A 53 -7.55 -8.65 -10.58
CA LEU A 53 -7.77 -9.49 -11.76
C LEU A 53 -8.05 -8.62 -12.99
N GLN A 54 -8.98 -7.66 -12.85
CA GLN A 54 -9.28 -6.68 -13.89
C GLN A 54 -8.04 -5.87 -14.28
N PHE A 55 -7.22 -5.46 -13.31
CA PHE A 55 -5.98 -4.72 -13.55
C PHE A 55 -4.97 -5.52 -14.39
N ILE A 56 -4.86 -6.83 -14.18
CA ILE A 56 -3.95 -7.68 -14.97
C ILE A 56 -4.46 -7.81 -16.41
N GLU A 57 -5.75 -8.04 -16.59
CA GLU A 57 -6.37 -8.27 -17.89
C GLU A 57 -6.44 -6.99 -18.73
N ASN A 58 -6.81 -5.88 -18.10
CA ASN A 58 -6.97 -4.58 -18.75
C ASN A 58 -6.39 -3.47 -17.85
N PRO A 59 -5.07 -3.25 -17.90
CA PRO A 59 -4.42 -2.22 -17.11
C PRO A 59 -5.02 -0.84 -17.44
N PRO A 60 -5.49 -0.08 -16.43
CA PRO A 60 -6.13 1.21 -16.67
C PRO A 60 -5.13 2.20 -17.30
N LYS A 61 -5.60 2.95 -18.30
CA LYS A 61 -4.88 4.11 -18.82
C LYS A 61 -5.05 5.28 -17.85
N ILE A 62 -4.19 5.35 -16.85
CA ILE A 62 -4.24 6.41 -15.86
C ILE A 62 -3.69 7.69 -16.49
N ARG A 63 -4.54 8.72 -16.58
CA ARG A 63 -4.12 10.06 -16.95
C ARG A 63 -3.95 10.85 -15.66
N PHE A 64 -2.76 11.40 -15.46
CA PHE A 64 -2.53 12.32 -14.35
C PHE A 64 -3.46 13.53 -14.51
N ARG A 65 -4.23 13.80 -13.47
CA ARG A 65 -4.97 15.06 -13.30
C ARG A 65 -4.37 15.74 -12.07
N GLU A 66 -4.51 17.04 -11.94
CA GLU A 66 -4.02 17.74 -10.73
C GLU A 66 -5.04 17.61 -9.59
N THR A 67 -5.44 16.36 -9.27
CA THR A 67 -6.38 16.05 -8.18
C THR A 67 -5.87 14.88 -7.32
N VAL A 68 -6.20 14.89 -6.03
CA VAL A 68 -5.73 13.88 -5.07
C VAL A 68 -6.29 12.49 -5.37
N GLU A 69 -7.51 12.39 -5.89
CA GLU A 69 -8.10 11.12 -6.33
C GLU A 69 -7.26 10.49 -7.45
N SER A 70 -6.82 11.30 -8.40
CA SER A 70 -5.98 10.80 -9.48
C SER A 70 -4.59 10.38 -8.97
N LEU A 71 -4.06 11.03 -7.94
CA LEU A 71 -2.85 10.61 -7.26
C LEU A 71 -3.05 9.27 -6.54
N LEU A 72 -4.17 9.10 -5.84
CA LEU A 72 -4.54 7.82 -5.20
C LEU A 72 -4.68 6.69 -6.22
N ASP A 73 -5.30 6.94 -7.36
CA ASP A 73 -5.42 5.96 -8.44
C ASP A 73 -4.05 5.55 -9.00
N ILE A 74 -3.12 6.51 -9.16
CA ILE A 74 -1.74 6.24 -9.58
C ILE A 74 -1.01 5.39 -8.55
N ILE A 75 -1.12 5.73 -7.27
CA ILE A 75 -0.48 4.97 -6.18
C ILE A 75 -1.08 3.55 -6.12
N LYS A 76 -2.40 3.41 -6.22
CA LYS A 76 -3.10 2.11 -6.24
C LYS A 76 -2.62 1.26 -7.40
N ALA A 77 -2.57 1.80 -8.61
CA ALA A 77 -2.10 1.06 -9.78
C ALA A 77 -0.61 0.71 -9.69
N SER A 78 0.22 1.59 -9.14
CA SER A 78 1.64 1.31 -8.89
C SER A 78 1.80 0.14 -7.91
N LEU A 79 0.95 0.09 -6.88
CA LEU A 79 0.90 -1.03 -5.94
C LEU A 79 0.44 -2.32 -6.63
N LEU A 80 -0.66 -2.31 -7.39
CA LEU A 80 -1.15 -3.50 -8.10
C LEU A 80 -0.12 -4.01 -9.12
N PHE A 81 0.58 -3.11 -9.80
CA PHE A 81 1.69 -3.45 -10.67
C PHE A 81 2.84 -4.11 -9.90
N GLN A 82 3.28 -3.53 -8.78
CA GLN A 82 4.36 -4.10 -7.98
C GLN A 82 3.98 -5.47 -7.38
N ILE A 83 2.72 -5.66 -6.99
CA ILE A 83 2.18 -6.95 -6.55
C ILE A 83 2.31 -7.98 -7.67
N LYS A 84 1.91 -7.63 -8.90
CA LYS A 84 2.04 -8.51 -10.08
C LYS A 84 3.50 -8.91 -10.30
N GLU A 85 4.41 -7.95 -10.34
CA GLU A 85 5.83 -8.19 -10.57
C GLU A 85 6.45 -9.08 -9.49
N THR A 86 6.16 -8.79 -8.22
CA THR A 86 6.63 -9.60 -7.09
C THR A 86 6.08 -11.03 -7.17
N GLY A 87 4.81 -11.18 -7.56
CA GLY A 87 4.19 -12.49 -7.76
C GLY A 87 4.84 -13.28 -8.90
N ASN A 88 5.18 -12.63 -10.00
CA ASN A 88 5.88 -13.25 -11.13
C ASN A 88 7.27 -13.73 -10.74
N LEU A 89 8.03 -12.93 -9.98
CA LEU A 89 9.35 -13.30 -9.50
C LEU A 89 9.29 -14.52 -8.56
N LEU A 90 8.34 -14.53 -7.63
CA LEU A 90 8.17 -15.65 -6.69
C LEU A 90 7.79 -16.95 -7.42
N LYS A 91 6.98 -16.87 -8.48
CA LYS A 91 6.58 -18.01 -9.32
C LYS A 91 7.66 -18.48 -10.29
N LYS A 92 8.65 -17.64 -10.63
CA LYS A 92 9.71 -17.99 -11.57
C LYS A 92 10.45 -19.25 -11.13
N ASP A 93 10.62 -20.21 -12.02
CA ASP A 93 11.39 -21.42 -11.74
C ASP A 93 12.82 -21.07 -11.32
N SER A 94 13.26 -21.62 -10.20
CA SER A 94 14.58 -21.35 -9.62
C SER A 94 15.01 -22.49 -8.71
N PRO A 95 16.31 -22.70 -8.47
CA PRO A 95 16.80 -23.71 -7.53
C PRO A 95 16.51 -23.37 -6.06
N TYR A 96 16.10 -22.14 -5.75
CA TYR A 96 15.83 -21.69 -4.39
C TYR A 96 14.46 -22.14 -3.89
N SER A 97 14.40 -22.50 -2.60
CA SER A 97 13.14 -22.76 -1.91
C SER A 97 12.26 -21.51 -1.85
N MET A 98 10.95 -21.68 -1.63
CA MET A 98 10.04 -20.54 -1.51
C MET A 98 10.46 -19.61 -0.36
N ASP A 99 10.91 -20.14 0.76
CA ASP A 99 11.38 -19.32 1.88
C ASP A 99 12.65 -18.52 1.51
N GLU A 100 13.57 -19.10 0.75
CA GLU A 100 14.73 -18.35 0.26
C GLU A 100 14.34 -17.27 -0.75
N LYS A 101 13.37 -17.55 -1.62
CA LYS A 101 12.82 -16.57 -2.55
C LYS A 101 12.24 -15.36 -1.83
N TRP A 102 11.43 -15.59 -0.79
CA TRP A 102 10.83 -14.53 0.02
C TRP A 102 11.85 -13.74 0.85
N ASN A 103 12.81 -14.45 1.46
CA ASN A 103 13.63 -13.87 2.51
C ASN A 103 15.00 -13.38 2.05
N LYS A 104 15.49 -13.85 0.90
CA LYS A 104 16.84 -13.55 0.42
C LYS A 104 16.84 -13.08 -1.03
N VAL A 105 16.28 -13.87 -1.95
CA VAL A 105 16.46 -13.66 -3.39
C VAL A 105 15.64 -12.46 -3.90
N TYR A 106 14.35 -12.38 -3.54
CA TYR A 106 13.44 -11.31 -3.97
C TYR A 106 13.02 -10.41 -2.81
N PHE A 107 13.87 -10.34 -1.77
CA PHE A 107 13.62 -9.57 -0.56
C PHE A 107 13.31 -8.10 -0.84
N ILE A 108 13.98 -7.51 -1.83
CA ILE A 108 13.82 -6.10 -2.19
C ILE A 108 12.41 -5.85 -2.73
N GLU A 109 11.93 -6.68 -3.65
CA GLU A 109 10.62 -6.56 -4.29
C GLU A 109 9.48 -6.87 -3.31
N VAL A 110 9.69 -7.85 -2.44
CA VAL A 110 8.80 -8.17 -1.33
C VAL A 110 8.63 -6.96 -0.41
N ASN A 111 9.73 -6.31 -0.02
CA ASN A 111 9.68 -5.11 0.81
C ASN A 111 9.08 -3.90 0.09
N LYS A 112 9.40 -3.73 -1.20
CA LYS A 112 8.85 -2.66 -2.02
C LYS A 112 7.33 -2.75 -2.11
N THR A 113 6.79 -3.97 -2.23
CA THR A 113 5.34 -4.23 -2.20
C THR A 113 4.71 -3.77 -0.88
N ALA A 114 5.29 -4.18 0.26
CA ALA A 114 4.77 -3.79 1.57
C ALA A 114 4.82 -2.27 1.80
N LYS A 115 5.90 -1.61 1.36
CA LYS A 115 6.05 -0.17 1.44
C LYS A 115 5.01 0.56 0.59
N LEU A 116 4.81 0.15 -0.66
CA LEU A 116 3.77 0.73 -1.51
C LEU A 116 2.37 0.50 -0.95
N ASN A 117 2.12 -0.65 -0.32
CA ASN A 117 0.87 -0.90 0.40
C ASN A 117 0.69 0.08 1.57
N ALA A 118 1.72 0.28 2.38
CA ALA A 118 1.67 1.24 3.48
C ALA A 118 1.44 2.68 2.99
N VAL A 119 2.09 3.09 1.91
CA VAL A 119 1.89 4.40 1.27
C VAL A 119 0.44 4.54 0.81
N TYR A 120 -0.07 3.56 0.03
CA TYR A 120 -1.44 3.59 -0.46
C TYR A 120 -2.47 3.69 0.68
N LEU A 121 -2.35 2.84 1.70
CA LEU A 121 -3.28 2.83 2.83
C LEU A 121 -3.23 4.15 3.61
N THR A 122 -2.04 4.69 3.84
CA THR A 122 -1.88 5.96 4.55
C THR A 122 -2.50 7.11 3.76
N SER A 123 -2.19 7.20 2.47
CA SER A 123 -2.77 8.21 1.58
C SER A 123 -4.29 8.09 1.51
N LYS A 124 -4.81 6.87 1.41
CA LYS A 124 -6.26 6.63 1.36
C LYS A 124 -6.95 7.02 2.67
N ILE A 125 -6.44 6.57 3.81
CA ILE A 125 -7.01 6.92 5.13
C ILE A 125 -7.01 8.44 5.30
N PHE A 126 -5.90 9.09 4.97
CA PHE A 126 -5.79 10.53 5.08
C PHE A 126 -6.80 11.26 4.18
N TYR A 127 -6.90 10.86 2.91
CA TYR A 127 -7.88 11.41 1.98
C TYR A 127 -9.31 11.21 2.47
N ASP A 128 -9.67 9.99 2.88
CA ASP A 128 -11.01 9.66 3.38
C ASP A 128 -11.34 10.53 4.61
N GLN A 129 -10.39 10.72 5.54
CA GLN A 129 -10.58 11.57 6.71
C GLN A 129 -10.72 13.05 6.36
N ILE A 130 -9.98 13.57 5.38
CA ILE A 130 -10.15 14.96 4.93
C ILE A 130 -11.54 15.22 4.39
N GLN A 131 -12.14 14.26 3.67
CA GLN A 131 -13.50 14.42 3.14
C GLN A 131 -14.55 14.57 4.25
N GLU A 132 -14.27 14.07 5.45
CA GLU A 132 -15.15 14.13 6.61
C GLU A 132 -14.92 15.39 7.48
N LEU A 133 -13.85 16.15 7.22
CA LEU A 133 -13.53 17.36 7.99
C LEU A 133 -14.46 18.50 7.58
N ASP A 134 -15.19 19.03 8.56
CA ASP A 134 -15.89 20.32 8.45
C ASP A 134 -14.87 21.46 8.63
N VAL A 135 -14.14 21.75 7.55
CA VAL A 135 -13.12 22.80 7.49
C VAL A 135 -13.47 23.81 6.40
N SER A 136 -13.00 25.05 6.55
CA SER A 136 -13.19 26.06 5.51
C SER A 136 -12.53 25.65 4.20
N ASP A 137 -13.12 26.06 3.06
CA ASP A 137 -12.62 25.76 1.71
C ASP A 137 -11.12 26.08 1.55
N GLY A 138 -10.65 27.16 2.17
CA GLY A 138 -9.23 27.57 2.11
C GLY A 138 -8.29 26.63 2.88
N LEU A 139 -8.74 26.09 4.02
CA LEU A 139 -7.98 25.09 4.77
C LEU A 139 -8.02 23.74 4.06
N TYR A 140 -9.18 23.34 3.53
CA TYR A 140 -9.33 22.15 2.70
C TYR A 140 -8.36 22.17 1.50
N PHE A 141 -8.33 23.27 0.74
CA PHE A 141 -7.43 23.43 -0.40
C PHE A 141 -5.95 23.34 0.01
N SER A 142 -5.58 23.93 1.15
CA SER A 142 -4.20 23.89 1.67
C SER A 142 -3.78 22.48 2.11
N LEU A 143 -4.69 21.76 2.79
CA LEU A 143 -4.46 20.37 3.21
C LEU A 143 -4.31 19.44 1.99
N MET A 144 -5.15 19.62 0.97
CA MET A 144 -5.09 18.83 -0.27
C MET A 144 -3.83 19.11 -1.09
N ARG A 145 -3.27 20.33 -1.03
CA ARG A 145 -2.00 20.69 -1.70
C ARG A 145 -0.74 20.14 -1.02
N LEU A 146 -0.80 19.88 0.29
CA LEU A 146 0.32 19.29 1.04
C LEU A 146 0.48 17.78 0.76
N CYS A 147 -0.52 17.17 0.11
CA CYS A 147 -0.59 15.75 -0.23
C CYS A 147 -0.17 15.50 -1.69
#